data_AF-A0A7J4AVR5-F1
#
_entry.id   AF-A0A7J4AVR5-F1
#
_cell.length_a   1.000
_cell.length_b   1.000
_cell.length_c   1.000
_cell.angle_alpha   90.00
_cell.angle_beta   90.00
_cell.angle_gamma   90.00
#
_symmetry.space_group_name_H-M   'P 1'
#
loop_
_entity.id
_entity.type
_entity.pdbx_description
1 polymer ?
#
loop_
_entity_poly.entity_id
_entity_poly.type
_entity_poly.pdbx_seq_one_letter_code
_entity_poly.pdbx_strand_id
1 'polypeptide(L)'
;MVHFIIEKGNKGPEDKVIKIWAYGEVITLTDVLEILDVIFKSEDSYYPISEGKQGRAMLLKAIIDVYSGIPLERVFRAYKLERKTKPIRTFEKLYEVKECV
;
A
#
# COMPACT_ATOMS: atom_id res chain seq x y z
N MET A 1 18.61 -5.04 9.45
CA MET A 1 17.40 -5.88 9.48
C MET A 1 16.16 -5.01 9.62
N VAL A 2 15.22 -5.12 8.69
CA VAL A 2 13.91 -4.45 8.78
C VAL A 2 13.03 -5.22 9.78
N HIS A 3 12.34 -4.51 10.66
CA HIS A 3 11.43 -5.10 11.65
C HIS A 3 9.98 -4.80 11.30
N PHE A 4 9.17 -5.85 11.17
CA PHE A 4 7.73 -5.77 10.93
C PHE A 4 6.95 -6.15 12.19
N ILE A 5 6.01 -5.30 12.59
CA ILE A 5 4.99 -5.67 13.58
C ILE A 5 3.63 -5.59 12.91
N ILE A 6 2.92 -6.71 12.91
CA ILE A 6 1.54 -6.80 12.44
C ILE A 6 0.65 -6.61 13.66
N GLU A 7 -0.21 -5.59 13.61
CA GLU A 7 -1.21 -5.33 14.64
C GLU A 7 -2.61 -5.40 14.06
N LYS A 8 -3.58 -5.61 14.93
CA LYS A 8 -4.99 -5.54 14.57
C LYS A 8 -5.35 -4.09 14.26
N GLY A 9 -5.91 -3.88 13.08
CA GLY A 9 -6.49 -2.62 12.65
C GLY A 9 -7.92 -2.43 13.19
N ASN A 10 -8.54 -1.32 12.79
CA ASN A 10 -9.84 -0.88 13.31
C ASN A 10 -10.94 -0.86 12.24
N LYS A 11 -10.64 -1.18 10.99
CA LYS A 11 -11.64 -1.12 9.90
C LYS A 11 -12.59 -2.31 9.93
N GLY A 12 -12.13 -3.49 10.34
CA GLY A 12 -12.91 -4.72 10.29
C GLY A 12 -12.34 -5.85 11.16
N PRO A 13 -13.02 -7.01 11.19
CA PRO A 13 -12.70 -8.12 12.09
C PRO A 13 -11.25 -8.63 11.97
N GLU A 14 -10.75 -8.73 10.73
CA GLU A 14 -9.39 -9.17 10.38
C GLU A 14 -8.56 -8.06 9.74
N ASP A 15 -8.92 -6.79 9.97
CA ASP A 15 -8.12 -5.67 9.50
C ASP A 15 -6.74 -5.75 10.15
N LYS A 16 -5.68 -5.64 9.34
CA LYS A 16 -4.29 -5.68 9.80
C LYS A 16 -3.57 -4.42 9.38
N VAL A 17 -2.79 -3.87 10.30
CA VAL A 17 -1.89 -2.76 10.05
C VAL A 17 -0.47 -3.21 10.31
N ILE A 18 0.45 -2.73 9.48
CA ILE A 18 1.87 -3.08 9.57
C ILE A 18 2.64 -1.85 10.01
N LYS A 19 3.38 -1.99 11.10
CA LYS A 19 4.39 -1.04 11.51
C LYS A 19 5.75 -1.53 11.02
N ILE A 20 6.50 -0.64 10.39
CA ILE A 20 7.80 -0.93 9.76
C ILE A 20 8.87 -0.07 10.42
N TRP A 21 9.92 -0.69 10.93
CA TRP A 21 11.13 -0.02 11.39
C TRP A 21 12.32 -0.53 10.58
N ALA A 22 12.84 0.32 9.70
CA ALA A 22 13.95 -0.04 8.83
C ALA A 22 15.33 0.32 9.42
N TYR A 23 15.41 1.24 10.39
CA TYR A 23 16.68 1.63 11.04
C TYR A 23 17.84 1.97 10.08
N GLY A 24 17.53 2.58 8.93
CA GLY A 24 18.52 2.91 7.89
C GLY A 24 18.78 1.80 6.87
N GLU A 25 18.15 0.64 7.03
CA GLU A 25 18.24 -0.48 6.08
C GLU A 25 17.36 -0.24 4.86
N VAL A 26 17.78 -0.85 3.75
CA VAL A 26 17.03 -0.81 2.49
C VAL A 26 15.90 -1.83 2.55
N ILE A 27 14.69 -1.40 2.16
CA ILE A 27 13.57 -2.29 1.93
C ILE A 27 13.80 -3.03 0.62
N THR A 28 13.86 -4.36 0.68
CA THR A 28 14.05 -5.24 -0.48
C THR A 28 12.73 -5.61 -1.14
N LEU A 29 12.79 -6.25 -2.31
CA LEU A 29 11.60 -6.79 -2.95
C LEU A 29 10.92 -7.87 -2.07
N THR A 30 11.70 -8.67 -1.34
CA THR A 30 11.16 -9.69 -0.43
C THR A 30 10.31 -9.04 0.66
N ASP A 31 10.81 -7.97 1.28
CA ASP A 31 10.08 -7.19 2.29
C ASP A 31 8.75 -6.66 1.74
N VAL A 32 8.76 -6.16 0.50
CA VAL A 32 7.55 -5.69 -0.19
C VAL A 32 6.55 -6.81 -0.38
N LEU A 33 6.99 -8.00 -0.81
CA LEU A 33 6.11 -9.15 -1.02
C LEU A 33 5.49 -9.64 0.30
N GLU A 34 6.25 -9.66 1.39
CA GLU A 34 5.75 -10.00 2.73
C GLU A 34 4.70 -9.00 3.22
N ILE A 35 4.96 -7.70 3.03
CA ILE A 35 4.00 -6.62 3.33
C ILE A 35 2.71 -6.81 2.53
N LEU A 36 2.83 -7.06 1.23
CA LEU A 36 1.69 -7.23 0.34
C LEU A 36 0.83 -8.45 0.72
N ASP A 37 1.44 -9.59 1.07
CA ASP A 37 0.71 -10.78 1.50
C ASP A 37 -0.22 -10.50 2.69
N VAL A 38 0.30 -9.79 3.70
CA VAL A 38 -0.48 -9.41 4.88
C VAL A 38 -1.63 -8.46 4.52
N ILE A 39 -1.35 -7.43 3.72
CA ILE A 39 -2.37 -6.43 3.35
C ILE A 39 -3.45 -7.06 2.46
N PHE A 40 -3.08 -7.87 1.46
CA PHE A 40 -4.06 -8.50 0.58
C PHE A 40 -5.00 -9.45 1.32
N LYS A 41 -4.47 -10.23 2.28
CA LYS A 41 -5.31 -11.08 3.15
C LYS A 41 -6.27 -10.25 4.01
N SER A 42 -5.82 -9.09 4.51
CA SER A 42 -6.66 -8.15 5.25
C SER A 42 -7.78 -7.57 4.36
N GLU A 43 -7.45 -7.15 3.14
CA GLU A 43 -8.42 -6.59 2.18
C GLU A 43 -9.49 -7.60 1.77
N ASP A 44 -9.12 -8.86 1.53
CA ASP A 44 -10.09 -9.90 1.22
C ASP A 44 -11.04 -10.20 2.37
N SER A 45 -10.58 -10.11 3.61
CA SER A 45 -11.47 -10.32 4.76
C SER A 45 -12.44 -9.16 4.95
N TYR A 46 -12.05 -7.94 4.62
CA TYR A 46 -12.91 -6.77 4.81
C TYR A 46 -13.82 -6.52 3.61
N TYR A 47 -13.34 -6.84 2.41
CA TYR A 47 -14.07 -6.72 1.16
C TYR A 47 -14.15 -8.06 0.42
N PRO A 48 -14.84 -9.07 0.98
CA PRO A 48 -14.85 -10.40 0.42
C PRO A 48 -15.45 -10.45 -0.99
N ILE A 49 -14.74 -11.11 -1.89
CA ILE A 49 -15.15 -11.29 -3.30
C ILE A 49 -16.48 -12.05 -3.38
N SER A 50 -16.74 -12.95 -2.43
CA SER A 50 -18.01 -13.68 -2.31
C SER A 50 -19.23 -12.78 -2.11
N GLU A 51 -19.04 -11.55 -1.63
CA GLU A 51 -20.11 -10.54 -1.50
C GLU A 51 -20.19 -9.59 -2.70
N GLY A 52 -19.51 -9.91 -3.81
CA GLY A 52 -19.46 -9.06 -5.01
C GLY A 52 -18.56 -7.83 -4.88
N LYS A 53 -17.73 -7.77 -3.83
CA LYS A 53 -16.74 -6.70 -3.63
C LYS A 53 -15.44 -7.02 -4.39
N GLN A 54 -14.59 -6.02 -4.57
CA GLN A 54 -13.34 -6.19 -5.33
C GLN A 54 -12.19 -6.81 -4.53
N GLY A 55 -12.28 -6.91 -3.19
CA GLY A 55 -11.23 -7.48 -2.33
C GLY A 55 -9.84 -6.98 -2.65
N ARG A 56 -8.87 -7.91 -2.68
CA ARG A 56 -7.48 -7.67 -3.10
C ARG A 56 -7.35 -6.96 -4.46
N ALA A 57 -8.26 -7.19 -5.40
CA ALA A 57 -8.15 -6.61 -6.74
C ALA A 57 -8.27 -5.08 -6.71
N MET A 58 -8.98 -4.52 -5.74
CA MET A 58 -9.06 -3.07 -5.54
C MET A 58 -7.68 -2.47 -5.22
N LEU A 59 -6.95 -3.09 -4.29
CA LEU A 59 -5.59 -2.64 -3.93
C LEU A 59 -4.63 -2.80 -5.11
N LEU A 60 -4.69 -3.94 -5.82
CA LEU A 60 -3.83 -4.17 -6.98
C LEU A 60 -4.07 -3.11 -8.07
N LYS A 61 -5.33 -2.75 -8.32
CA LYS A 61 -5.68 -1.71 -9.27
C LYS A 61 -5.14 -0.34 -8.85
N ALA A 62 -5.24 0.01 -7.56
CA ALA A 62 -4.67 1.24 -7.05
C ALA A 62 -3.14 1.30 -7.24
N ILE A 63 -2.43 0.19 -7.03
CA ILE A 63 -0.98 0.09 -7.28
C ILE A 63 -0.67 0.32 -8.78
N ILE A 64 -1.43 -0.32 -9.67
CA ILE A 64 -1.28 -0.16 -11.13
C ILE A 64 -1.55 1.29 -11.56
N ASP A 65 -2.58 1.93 -11.00
CA ASP A 65 -2.92 3.32 -11.30
C ASP A 65 -1.77 4.27 -10.94
N VAL A 66 -1.14 4.07 -9.77
CA VAL A 66 0.06 4.82 -9.36
C VAL A 66 1.22 4.57 -10.33
N TYR A 67 1.49 3.30 -10.64
CA TYR A 67 2.55 2.93 -11.58
C TYR A 67 2.34 3.53 -12.98
N SER A 68 1.08 3.65 -13.41
CA SER A 68 0.69 4.25 -14.70
C SER A 68 0.82 5.78 -14.73
N GLY A 69 1.38 6.40 -13.69
CA GLY A 69 1.62 7.84 -13.62
C GLY A 69 0.43 8.66 -13.13
N ILE A 70 -0.63 8.04 -12.59
CA ILE A 70 -1.73 8.78 -12.00
C ILE A 70 -1.25 9.40 -10.67
N PRO A 71 -1.44 10.72 -10.45
CA PRO A 71 -1.03 11.37 -9.21
C PRO A 71 -1.63 10.71 -7.97
N LEU A 72 -0.83 10.54 -6.91
CA LEU A 72 -1.24 9.90 -5.65
C LEU A 72 -2.53 10.49 -5.07
N GLU A 73 -2.69 11.82 -5.13
CA GLU A 73 -3.91 12.50 -4.69
C GLU A 73 -5.16 11.99 -5.40
N ARG A 74 -5.07 11.81 -6.72
CA ARG A 74 -6.17 11.33 -7.55
C ARG A 74 -6.47 9.87 -7.26
N VAL A 75 -5.44 9.05 -7.07
CA VAL A 75 -5.59 7.65 -6.65
C VAL A 75 -6.26 7.60 -5.27
N PHE A 76 -5.77 8.34 -4.29
CA PHE A 76 -6.36 8.34 -2.95
C PHE A 76 -7.83 8.75 -2.95
N ARG A 77 -8.21 9.75 -3.76
CA ARG A 77 -9.61 10.13 -3.93
C ARG A 77 -10.45 9.01 -4.53
N ALA A 78 -9.98 8.42 -5.63
CA ALA A 78 -10.70 7.37 -6.35
C ALA A 78 -10.96 6.14 -5.47
N TYR A 79 -10.00 5.77 -4.61
CA TYR A 79 -10.08 4.62 -3.72
C TYR A 79 -10.53 4.98 -2.29
N LYS A 80 -10.98 6.22 -2.04
CA LYS A 80 -11.43 6.70 -0.72
C LYS A 80 -10.39 6.51 0.40
N LEU A 81 -9.11 6.67 0.07
CA LEU A 81 -7.96 6.55 0.97
C LEU A 81 -7.52 7.91 1.56
N GLU A 82 -8.13 9.01 1.13
CA GLU A 82 -7.85 10.35 1.67
C GLU A 82 -8.12 10.39 3.18
N ARG A 83 -7.08 10.66 3.97
CA ARG A 83 -7.21 10.91 5.41
C ARG A 83 -7.32 12.40 5.65
N LYS A 84 -8.37 12.86 6.34
CA LYS A 84 -8.57 14.29 6.69
C LYS A 84 -7.41 14.91 7.48
N THR A 85 -6.59 14.10 8.14
CA THR A 85 -5.59 14.56 9.14
C THR A 85 -4.15 14.21 8.84
N LYS A 86 -3.84 13.48 7.76
CA LYS A 86 -2.44 13.10 7.44
C LYS A 86 -2.07 13.54 6.03
N PRO A 87 -1.07 14.44 5.87
CA PRO A 87 -0.60 14.85 4.55
C PRO A 87 0.05 13.67 3.82
N ILE A 88 0.00 13.72 2.48
CA ILE A 88 0.73 12.81 1.61
C ILE A 88 2.22 13.03 1.87
N ARG A 89 2.95 11.96 2.17
CA ARG A 89 4.40 12.03 2.32
C ARG A 89 5.03 12.11 0.94
N THR A 90 5.75 13.19 0.67
CA THR A 90 6.59 13.33 -0.50
C THR A 90 7.90 12.58 -0.27
N PHE A 91 8.32 11.80 -1.26
CA PHE A 91 9.63 11.15 -1.26
C PHE A 91 10.63 12.06 -2.01
N GLU A 92 11.83 12.24 -1.47
CA GLU A 92 12.92 12.87 -2.21
C GLU A 92 13.36 11.92 -3.34
N LYS A 93 13.52 12.47 -4.56
CA LYS A 93 13.87 11.70 -5.76
C LYS A 93 15.26 11.06 -5.60
N LEU A 94 15.35 9.75 -5.86
CA LEU A 94 16.60 9.03 -6.11
C LEU A 94 16.58 8.33 -7.47
N TYR A 95 16.00 8.95 -8.50
CA TYR A 95 16.12 8.45 -9.87
C TYR A 95 16.18 9.62 -10.85
N GLU A 96 17.40 10.00 -11.25
CA GLU A 96 17.61 10.58 -12.57
C GLU A 96 17.40 9.44 -13.57
N VAL A 97 16.24 9.44 -14.23
CA VAL A 97 16.06 8.63 -15.43
C VAL A 97 16.93 9.29 -16.49
N LYS A 98 18.12 8.75 -16.75
CA LYS A 98 18.85 9.11 -17.96
C LYS A 98 18.01 8.63 -19.14
N GLU A 99 17.37 9.56 -19.84
CA GLU A 99 16.80 9.30 -21.15
C GLU A 99 17.92 8.73 -22.02
N CYS A 100 17.76 7.50 -22.50
CA CYS A 100 18.62 6.97 -23.54
C CYS A 100 18.33 7.77 -24.81
N VAL A 101 19.26 8.65 -25.17
CA VAL A 101 19.32 9.34 -26.47
C VAL A 101 19.68 8.33 -27.55
#